data_AF-A0AAU3K055-F1
#
_entry.id   AF-A0AAU3K055-F1
#
_cell.length_a   1.000
_cell.length_b   1.000
_cell.length_c   1.000
_cell.angle_alpha   90.00
_cell.angle_beta   90.00
_cell.angle_gamma   90.00
#
_symmetry.space_group_name_H-M   'P 1'
#
loop_
_entity.id
_entity.type
_entity.pdbx_description
1 polymer ?
#
loop_
_entity_poly.entity_id
_entity_poly.type
_entity_poly.pdbx_seq_one_letter_code
_entity_poly.pdbx_strand_id
1 'polypeptide(L)'
;MPARTTDPVQHANKAAEAVRAFNRATLRRGNSPLAYPGTIYRTLAAFATLAHRLPQAFDQTGTALADLHQAGHLTADHGTPTQHTDAVSVALREAEQHATAMTAALERAHSAANPLGYCGPIDDTDDDL
;
A
#
# COMPACT_ATOMS: atom_id res chain seq x y z
N MET A 1 -13.96 27.12 18.39
CA MET A 1 -14.31 26.09 17.38
C MET A 1 -13.46 24.86 17.69
N PRO A 2 -13.98 23.82 18.36
CA PRO A 2 -13.21 22.60 18.55
C PRO A 2 -12.95 21.99 17.17
N ALA A 3 -11.69 21.67 16.86
CA ALA A 3 -11.34 21.01 15.62
C ALA A 3 -12.16 19.71 15.50
N ARG A 4 -12.82 19.49 14.36
CA ARG A 4 -13.36 18.17 14.04
C ARG A 4 -12.16 17.23 13.95
N THR A 5 -11.88 16.51 15.03
CA THR A 5 -10.93 15.39 15.01
C THR A 5 -11.45 14.44 13.94
N THR A 6 -10.74 14.40 12.82
CA THR A 6 -11.06 13.48 11.74
C THR A 6 -10.79 12.08 12.28
N ASP A 7 -11.78 11.22 12.24
CA ASP A 7 -11.64 9.82 12.63
C ASP A 7 -10.44 9.20 11.87
N PRO A 8 -9.40 8.69 12.57
CA PRO A 8 -8.19 8.15 11.94
C PRO A 8 -8.46 7.11 10.86
N VAL A 9 -9.54 6.34 11.00
CA VAL A 9 -9.95 5.31 10.03
C VAL A 9 -10.25 5.92 8.65
N GLN A 10 -10.68 7.19 8.59
CA GLN A 10 -10.96 7.88 7.33
C GLN A 10 -9.72 8.00 6.44
N HIS A 11 -8.50 8.04 7.00
CA HIS A 11 -7.28 8.11 6.20
C HIS A 11 -7.02 6.79 5.45
N ALA A 12 -7.17 5.65 6.13
CA ALA A 12 -7.04 4.33 5.52
C ALA A 12 -8.11 4.12 4.43
N ASN A 13 -9.37 4.50 4.71
CA ASN A 13 -10.45 4.40 3.74
C ASN A 13 -10.21 5.25 2.49
N LYS A 14 -9.70 6.48 2.64
CA LYS A 14 -9.35 7.35 1.51
C LYS A 14 -8.22 6.75 0.66
N ALA A 15 -7.21 6.14 1.29
CA ALA A 15 -6.13 5.46 0.57
C ALA A 15 -6.67 4.27 -0.24
N ALA A 16 -7.55 3.45 0.34
CA ALA A 16 -8.19 2.33 -0.36
C ALA A 16 -9.01 2.79 -1.58
N GLU A 17 -9.82 3.84 -1.43
CA GLU A 17 -10.59 4.40 -2.55
C GLU A 17 -9.70 5.04 -3.62
N ALA A 18 -8.57 5.65 -3.25
CA ALA A 18 -7.59 6.15 -4.22
C ALA A 18 -6.96 5.02 -5.04
N VAL A 19 -6.60 3.90 -4.40
CA VAL A 19 -6.10 2.70 -5.10
C VAL A 19 -7.17 2.13 -6.02
N ARG A 20 -8.43 2.07 -5.56
CA ARG A 20 -9.56 1.63 -6.40
C ARG A 20 -9.76 2.54 -7.61
N ALA A 21 -9.65 3.85 -7.43
CA ALA A 21 -9.74 4.82 -8.52
C ALA A 21 -8.60 4.65 -9.54
N PHE A 22 -7.37 4.44 -9.05
CA PHE A 22 -6.21 4.10 -9.89
C PHE A 22 -6.48 2.83 -10.71
N ASN A 23 -6.89 1.73 -10.07
CA ASN A 23 -7.17 0.46 -10.74
C ASN A 23 -8.24 0.59 -11.84
N ARG A 24 -9.29 1.38 -11.59
CA ARG A 24 -10.34 1.67 -12.60
C ARG A 24 -9.77 2.47 -13.78
N ALA A 25 -8.94 3.47 -13.52
CA ALA A 25 -8.34 4.30 -14.56
C ALA A 25 -7.40 3.51 -15.48
N THR A 26 -6.70 2.50 -14.94
CA THR A 26 -5.71 1.71 -15.68
C THR A 26 -6.26 0.45 -16.36
N LEU A 27 -7.56 0.18 -16.25
CA LEU A 27 -8.19 -1.04 -16.78
C LEU A 27 -8.27 -1.09 -18.32
N ARG A 28 -8.29 0.06 -19.01
CA ARG A 28 -8.45 0.12 -20.48
C ARG A 28 -7.15 -0.27 -21.19
N ARG A 29 -7.18 -1.36 -21.97
CA ARG A 29 -5.99 -1.93 -22.65
C ARG A 29 -5.54 -1.17 -23.90
N GLY A 30 -6.45 -0.52 -24.64
CA GLY A 30 -6.13 0.12 -25.93
C GLY A 30 -5.51 1.52 -25.84
N ASN A 31 -5.78 2.27 -24.77
CA ASN A 31 -5.22 3.60 -24.48
C ASN A 31 -4.95 3.69 -22.98
N SER A 32 -4.10 2.78 -22.47
CA SER A 32 -3.81 2.74 -21.05
C SER A 32 -3.09 4.03 -20.63
N PRO A 33 -3.50 4.69 -19.54
CA PRO A 33 -2.72 5.76 -18.95
C PRO A 33 -1.28 5.34 -18.59
N LEU A 34 -1.03 4.03 -18.47
CA LEU A 34 0.27 3.43 -18.21
C LEU A 34 1.07 3.10 -19.49
N ALA A 35 0.60 3.48 -20.68
CA ALA A 35 1.26 3.13 -21.95
C ALA A 35 2.69 3.68 -22.10
N TYR A 36 3.03 4.74 -21.34
CA TYR A 36 4.34 5.36 -21.37
C TYR A 36 5.20 4.88 -20.20
N PRO A 37 6.44 4.42 -20.42
CA PRO A 37 7.34 3.96 -19.37
C PRO A 37 7.59 5.00 -18.28
N GLY A 38 7.65 6.29 -18.64
CA GLY A 38 7.76 7.37 -17.65
C GLY A 38 6.56 7.44 -16.69
N THR A 39 5.36 7.05 -17.13
CA THR A 39 4.19 6.94 -16.25
C THR A 39 4.31 5.73 -15.33
N ILE A 40 4.74 4.57 -15.86
CA ILE A 40 5.01 3.36 -15.05
C ILE A 40 6.05 3.67 -13.96
N TYR A 41 7.16 4.32 -14.33
CA TYR A 41 8.21 4.74 -13.40
C TYR A 41 7.65 5.57 -12.24
N ARG A 42 6.88 6.62 -12.53
CA ARG A 42 6.25 7.48 -11.50
C ARG A 42 5.22 6.72 -10.66
N THR A 43 4.44 5.85 -11.28
CA THR A 43 3.46 4.99 -10.58
C THR A 43 4.15 4.07 -9.57
N LEU A 44 5.25 3.43 -9.95
CA LEU A 44 6.03 2.57 -9.04
C LEU A 44 6.60 3.36 -7.86
N ALA A 45 7.12 4.57 -8.07
CA ALA A 45 7.58 5.44 -6.99
C ALA A 45 6.45 5.83 -6.01
N ALA A 46 5.27 6.14 -6.55
CA ALA A 46 4.12 6.50 -5.72
C ALA A 46 3.66 5.33 -4.85
N PHE A 47 3.60 4.11 -5.41
CA PHE A 47 3.29 2.92 -4.62
C PHE A 47 4.38 2.58 -3.60
N ALA A 48 5.66 2.74 -3.95
CA ALA A 48 6.75 2.55 -2.99
C ALA A 48 6.62 3.52 -1.81
N THR A 49 6.27 4.78 -2.09
CA THR A 49 6.01 5.79 -1.05
C THR A 49 4.85 5.37 -0.14
N LEU A 50 3.75 4.87 -0.71
CA LEU A 50 2.61 4.38 0.09
C LEU A 50 3.02 3.18 0.96
N ALA A 51 3.71 2.20 0.37
CA ALA A 51 4.21 1.02 1.06
C ALA A 51 5.12 1.38 2.25
N HIS A 52 6.00 2.37 2.06
CA HIS A 52 6.94 2.84 3.07
C HIS A 52 6.26 3.47 4.30
N ARG A 53 5.00 3.92 4.19
CA ARG A 53 4.25 4.51 5.32
C ARG A 53 3.45 3.48 6.12
N LEU A 54 3.19 2.30 5.56
CA LEU A 54 2.38 1.28 6.22
C LEU A 54 3.00 0.72 7.51
N PRO A 55 4.32 0.46 7.60
CA PRO A 55 4.95 -0.03 8.84
C PRO A 55 4.65 0.85 10.05
N GLN A 56 4.81 2.18 9.90
CA GLN A 56 4.53 3.13 10.96
C GLN A 56 3.05 3.11 11.40
N ALA A 57 2.12 2.97 10.45
CA ALA A 57 0.70 2.91 10.78
C ALA A 57 0.35 1.62 11.56
N PHE A 58 0.97 0.49 11.22
CA PHE A 58 0.79 -0.78 11.93
C PHE A 58 1.39 -0.72 13.34
N ASP A 59 2.59 -0.17 13.48
CA ASP A 59 3.25 0.04 14.78
C ASP A 59 2.42 0.94 15.72
N GLN A 60 1.92 2.06 15.20
CA GLN A 60 1.03 2.96 15.95
C GLN A 60 -0.27 2.27 16.38
N THR A 61 -0.84 1.42 15.51
CA THR A 61 -2.05 0.64 15.83
C THR A 61 -1.77 -0.37 16.93
N GLY A 62 -0.63 -1.09 16.85
CA GLY A 62 -0.22 -2.06 17.85
C GLY A 62 0.07 -1.42 19.21
N THR A 63 0.73 -0.26 19.22
CA THR A 63 1.00 0.51 20.43
C THR A 63 -0.29 0.95 21.11
N ALA A 64 -1.23 1.51 20.35
CA ALA A 64 -2.53 1.93 20.90
C ALA A 64 -3.32 0.75 21.48
N LEU A 65 -3.27 -0.43 20.84
CA LEU A 65 -3.91 -1.63 21.36
C LEU A 65 -3.25 -2.12 22.67
N ALA A 66 -1.92 -2.11 22.73
CA ALA A 66 -1.17 -2.48 23.93
C ALA A 66 -1.50 -1.55 25.11
N ASP A 67 -1.60 -0.23 24.86
CA ASP A 67 -1.98 0.75 25.87
C ASP A 67 -3.40 0.48 26.42
N LEU A 68 -4.36 0.19 25.54
CA LEU A 68 -5.72 -0.18 25.93
C LEU A 68 -5.76 -1.47 26.75
N HIS A 69 -4.96 -2.48 26.37
CA HIS A 69 -4.86 -3.71 27.14
C HIS A 69 -4.28 -3.45 28.53
N GLN A 70 -3.15 -2.74 28.60
CA GLN A 70 -2.45 -2.46 29.87
C GLN A 70 -3.33 -1.65 30.83
N ALA A 71 -4.16 -0.76 30.31
CA ALA A 71 -5.12 0.01 31.09
C ALA A 71 -6.36 -0.80 31.54
N GLY A 72 -6.50 -2.06 31.10
CA GLY A 72 -7.65 -2.91 31.42
C GLY A 72 -8.95 -2.47 30.70
N HIS A 73 -8.84 -1.76 29.58
CA HIS A 73 -9.98 -1.22 28.83
C HIS A 73 -10.55 -2.20 27.79
N LEU A 74 -10.03 -3.43 27.71
CA LEU A 74 -10.44 -4.41 26.71
C LEU A 74 -11.27 -5.53 27.34
N THR A 75 -12.35 -5.89 26.65
CA THR A 75 -13.17 -7.08 26.90
C THR A 75 -13.16 -7.96 25.66
N ALA A 76 -13.49 -9.24 25.82
CA ALA A 76 -13.59 -10.18 24.71
C ALA A 76 -14.91 -10.95 24.81
N ASP A 77 -15.62 -11.07 23.69
CA ASP A 77 -16.87 -11.85 23.61
C ASP A 77 -16.61 -13.36 23.79
N HIS A 78 -15.38 -13.79 23.50
CA HIS A 78 -14.88 -15.15 23.67
C HIS A 78 -13.35 -15.14 23.91
N GLY A 79 -12.81 -16.16 24.58
CA GLY A 79 -11.38 -16.19 24.93
C GLY A 79 -10.99 -15.09 25.92
N THR A 80 -9.72 -14.71 25.95
CA THR A 80 -9.25 -13.60 26.81
C THR A 80 -8.79 -12.39 25.99
N PRO A 81 -8.96 -11.15 26.49
CA PRO A 81 -8.42 -9.95 25.85
C PRO A 81 -6.92 -10.05 25.56
N THR A 82 -6.16 -10.71 26.44
CA THR A 82 -4.72 -10.98 26.24
C THR A 82 -4.46 -11.84 25.01
N GLN A 83 -5.15 -12.97 24.87
CA GLN A 83 -5.00 -13.85 23.70
C GLN A 83 -5.26 -13.12 22.38
N HIS A 84 -6.31 -12.30 22.34
CA HIS A 84 -6.63 -11.52 21.13
C HIS A 84 -5.62 -10.40 20.87
N THR A 85 -5.16 -9.73 21.92
CA THR A 85 -4.15 -8.67 21.81
C THR A 85 -2.82 -9.22 21.30
N ASP A 86 -2.40 -10.39 21.80
CA ASP A 86 -1.21 -11.09 21.33
C ASP A 86 -1.35 -11.49 19.86
N ALA A 87 -2.50 -12.05 19.47
CA ALA A 87 -2.77 -12.44 18.09
C ALA A 87 -2.71 -11.24 17.12
N VAL A 88 -3.34 -10.11 17.49
CA VAL A 88 -3.27 -8.88 16.68
C VAL A 88 -1.83 -8.36 16.60
N SER A 89 -1.09 -8.39 17.71
CA SER A 89 0.31 -7.93 17.75
C SER A 89 1.21 -8.76 16.84
N VAL A 90 1.01 -10.09 16.79
CA VAL A 90 1.72 -10.97 15.86
C VAL A 90 1.37 -10.62 14.42
N ALA A 91 0.09 -10.51 14.09
CA ALA A 91 -0.37 -10.19 12.74
C ALA A 91 0.13 -8.82 12.25
N LEU A 92 0.19 -7.81 13.13
CA LEU A 92 0.72 -6.48 12.78
C LEU A 92 2.22 -6.51 12.48
N ARG A 93 3.00 -7.31 13.23
CA ARG A 93 4.44 -7.51 12.94
C ARG A 93 4.66 -8.21 11.59
N GLU A 94 3.84 -9.20 11.27
CA GLU A 94 3.87 -9.84 9.94
C GLU A 94 3.52 -8.83 8.84
N ALA A 95 2.49 -8.02 9.04
CA ALA A 95 2.10 -6.97 8.10
C ALA A 95 3.22 -5.93 7.89
N GLU A 96 3.95 -5.56 8.94
CA GLU A 96 5.12 -4.68 8.89
C GLU A 96 6.25 -5.26 8.02
N GLN A 97 6.57 -6.53 8.23
CA GLN A 97 7.57 -7.25 7.44
C GLN A 97 7.17 -7.31 5.96
N HIS A 98 5.90 -7.61 5.68
CA HIS A 98 5.38 -7.63 4.32
C HIS A 98 5.39 -6.24 3.66
N ALA A 99 5.03 -5.18 4.38
CA ALA A 99 5.10 -3.82 3.85
C ALA A 99 6.54 -3.38 3.54
N THR A 100 7.50 -3.78 4.38
CA THR A 100 8.93 -3.55 4.13
C THR A 100 9.41 -4.30 2.89
N ALA A 101 9.06 -5.58 2.77
CA ALA A 101 9.40 -6.38 1.60
C ALA A 101 8.76 -5.83 0.30
N MET A 102 7.51 -5.37 0.38
CA MET A 102 6.80 -4.72 -0.72
C MET A 102 7.49 -3.43 -1.14
N THR A 103 7.91 -2.59 -0.18
CA THR A 103 8.66 -1.36 -0.47
C THR A 103 9.94 -1.66 -1.24
N ALA A 104 10.75 -2.60 -0.75
CA ALA A 104 11.99 -3.00 -1.42
C ALA A 104 11.74 -3.59 -2.83
N ALA A 105 10.66 -4.35 -3.02
CA ALA A 105 10.29 -4.87 -4.34
C ALA A 105 9.88 -3.75 -5.31
N LEU A 106 9.11 -2.76 -4.85
CA LEU A 106 8.67 -1.62 -5.64
C LEU A 106 9.83 -0.70 -6.02
N GLU A 107 10.79 -0.48 -5.12
CA GLU A 107 12.02 0.29 -5.41
C GLU A 107 12.90 -0.39 -6.46
N ARG A 108 13.03 -1.72 -6.41
CA ARG A 108 13.71 -2.49 -7.46
C ARG A 108 12.98 -2.37 -8.80
N ALA A 109 11.65 -2.51 -8.81
CA ALA A 109 10.85 -2.35 -10.02
C ALA A 109 10.97 -0.92 -10.59
N HIS A 110 10.93 0.09 -9.73
CA HIS A 110 11.10 1.49 -10.09
C HIS A 110 12.47 1.75 -10.75
N SER A 111 13.54 1.21 -10.15
CA SER A 111 14.89 1.31 -10.68
C SER A 111 15.03 0.59 -12.04
N ALA A 112 14.43 -0.61 -12.17
CA ALA A 112 14.43 -1.38 -13.40
C ALA A 112 13.61 -0.74 -14.53
N ALA A 113 12.65 0.13 -14.19
CA ALA A 113 11.87 0.88 -15.18
C ALA A 113 12.61 2.11 -15.73
N ASN A 114 13.68 2.58 -15.07
CA ASN A 114 14.42 3.78 -15.46
C ASN A 114 14.98 3.75 -16.90
N PRO A 115 15.60 2.66 -17.39
CA PRO A 115 16.15 2.62 -18.75
C PRO A 115 15.09 2.40 -19.85
N LEU A 116 13.80 2.26 -19.52
CA LEU A 116 12.76 1.96 -20.50
C LEU A 116 12.38 3.20 -21.32
N GLY A 117 12.50 3.09 -22.64
CA GLY A 117 11.99 4.06 -23.63
C GLY A 117 10.69 3.57 -24.28
N TYR A 118 9.90 4.50 -24.82
CA TYR A 118 8.73 4.17 -25.64
C TYR A 118 9.10 4.28 -27.12
N CYS A 119 8.96 3.18 -27.88
CA CYS A 119 9.26 3.14 -29.31
C CYS A 119 8.00 3.07 -30.22
N GLY A 120 6.79 3.13 -29.65
CA GLY A 120 5.54 2.97 -30.42
C GLY A 120 5.08 1.50 -30.51
N PRO A 121 3.94 1.23 -31.17
CA PRO A 121 3.58 -0.14 -31.56
C PRO A 121 4.68 -0.73 -32.46
N ILE A 122 5.08 -1.97 -32.23
CA ILE A 122 5.87 -2.72 -33.21
C ILE A 122 4.93 -2.92 -34.41
N ASP A 123 5.33 -2.42 -35.57
CA ASP A 123 4.64 -2.71 -36.83
C ASP A 123 5.08 -4.14 -37.23
N ASP A 124 4.12 -5.05 -37.45
CA ASP A 124 4.38 -6.46 -37.84
C ASP A 124 4.98 -6.59 -39.27
N THR A 125 5.54 -5.52 -39.83
CA THR A 125 6.00 -5.42 -41.23
C THR A 125 7.51 -5.53 -41.41
N ASP A 126 8.29 -5.69 -40.34
CA ASP A 126 9.77 -5.78 -40.39
C ASP A 126 10.32 -7.21 -40.16
N ASP A 127 9.55 -8.25 -40.51
CA ASP A 127 9.98 -9.67 -40.43
C ASP A 127 10.54 -10.21 -41.76
N ASP A 128 11.14 -9.34 -42.59
CA ASP A 128 11.88 -9.72 -43.81
C ASP A 128 13.39 -9.37 -43.66
N LEU A 129 14.16 -10.28 -43.05
CA LEU A 129 15.61 -10.41 -43.24
C LEU A 129 16.04 -11.88 -43.32
#